data_AF-A0A9D8B5G2-F1
#
_entry.id   AF-A0A9D8B5G2-F1
#
_cell.length_a   1.000
_cell.length_b   1.000
_cell.length_c   1.000
_cell.angle_alpha   90.00
_cell.angle_beta   90.00
_cell.angle_gamma   90.00
#
_symmetry.space_group_name_H-M   'P 1'
#
loop_
_entity.id
_entity.type
_entity.pdbx_description
1 polymer ?
#
loop_
_entity_poly.entity_id
_entity_poly.type
_entity_poly.pdbx_seq_one_letter_code
_entity_poly.pdbx_strand_id
1 'polypeptide(L)'
;MRKIVFHPLLLAPFSLLALFVHNRGQISAEQIAAPAIVLFILTTLFWLATYGVIREWNKSAILTSLVLFFFFSFGHAVNLLLILFSSLGLTERANLFIQSKESLVLAAFVWLALIFLTANLVRKSRSDLRPVSQFLNVFSLVLVGIAASTWITWHIQETNAYAYTDAWQRSIHAPVPTDQTKVIPSIRPNIFYIVLDEYAREDILTEVYGYDNSAFYTYLAEKGFCVAHQSTSNYSQTHLSLASSLNSIYLDDLVNQIGRQSTNRLPLEAMIQDNRLFQRLRAFGYKTIVFASGYTFTEIRTADIFMSPPTSWTGFESTLLRTTLRLCDVRRETTFALAVIVLPPHVRKA
;
A
#
# COMPACT_ATOMS: atom_id res chain seq x y z
N MET A 1 -2.26 -24.47 -38.14
CA MET A 1 -2.80 -24.42 -36.76
C MET A 1 -3.15 -22.97 -36.44
N ARG A 2 -4.38 -22.66 -35.99
CA ARG A 2 -4.70 -21.31 -35.46
C ARG A 2 -3.83 -21.09 -34.23
N LYS A 3 -2.88 -20.15 -34.29
CA LYS A 3 -2.10 -19.79 -33.11
C LYS A 3 -3.02 -19.09 -32.11
N ILE A 4 -2.97 -19.53 -30.86
CA ILE A 4 -3.80 -19.03 -29.76
C ILE A 4 -3.37 -17.59 -29.46
N VAL A 5 -4.34 -16.69 -29.31
CA VAL A 5 -4.12 -15.29 -28.93
C VAL A 5 -4.45 -15.15 -27.45
N PHE A 6 -3.51 -14.65 -26.64
CA PHE A 6 -3.70 -14.55 -25.19
C PHE A 6 -3.02 -13.33 -24.55
N HIS A 7 -2.22 -12.57 -25.30
CA HIS A 7 -1.49 -11.41 -24.79
C HIS A 7 -2.34 -10.37 -24.04
N PRO A 8 -3.64 -10.11 -24.35
CA PRO A 8 -4.43 -9.17 -23.54
C PRO A 8 -4.60 -9.67 -22.09
N LEU A 9 -4.76 -10.98 -21.91
CA LEU A 9 -4.95 -11.62 -20.62
C LEU A 9 -3.67 -11.70 -19.78
N LEU A 10 -2.49 -11.54 -20.39
CA LEU A 10 -1.21 -11.47 -19.67
C LEU A 10 -0.74 -10.04 -19.42
N LEU A 11 -0.99 -9.12 -20.36
CA LEU A 11 -0.56 -7.72 -20.22
C LEU A 11 -1.33 -6.99 -19.12
N ALA A 12 -2.62 -7.26 -18.94
CA ALA A 12 -3.40 -6.66 -17.86
C ALA A 12 -2.88 -7.06 -16.47
N PRO A 13 -2.77 -8.36 -16.10
CA PRO A 13 -2.22 -8.74 -14.80
C PRO A 13 -0.74 -8.40 -14.66
N PHE A 14 0.04 -8.31 -15.75
CA PHE A 14 1.42 -7.83 -15.66
C PHE A 14 1.53 -6.45 -14.99
N SER A 15 0.63 -5.50 -15.30
CA SER A 15 0.66 -4.18 -14.65
C SER A 15 0.44 -4.26 -13.13
N LEU A 16 -0.41 -5.17 -12.67
CA LEU A 16 -0.60 -5.44 -11.24
C LEU A 16 0.62 -6.12 -10.62
N LEU A 17 1.15 -7.14 -11.28
CA LEU A 17 2.32 -7.89 -10.83
C LEU A 17 3.54 -6.98 -10.73
N ALA A 18 3.78 -6.12 -11.72
CA ALA A 18 4.88 -5.17 -11.72
C ALA A 18 4.76 -4.18 -10.54
N LEU A 19 3.56 -3.67 -10.27
CA LEU A 19 3.32 -2.81 -9.12
C LEU A 19 3.55 -3.54 -7.79
N PHE A 20 3.06 -4.76 -7.68
CA PHE A 20 3.29 -5.59 -6.49
C PHE A 20 4.76 -5.88 -6.26
N VAL A 21 5.48 -6.33 -7.29
CA VAL A 21 6.91 -6.64 -7.23
C VAL A 21 7.74 -5.40 -6.89
N HIS A 22 7.31 -4.21 -7.33
CA HIS A 22 7.96 -2.96 -6.96
C HIS A 22 7.77 -2.62 -5.47
N ASN A 23 6.60 -2.93 -4.91
CA ASN A 23 6.24 -2.70 -3.50
C ASN A 23 6.38 -3.96 -2.64
N ARG A 24 7.20 -4.92 -3.08
CA ARG A 24 7.44 -6.18 -2.37
C ARG A 24 7.96 -5.91 -0.96
N GLY A 25 7.47 -6.67 0.00
CA GLY A 25 7.80 -6.48 1.41
C GLY A 25 7.02 -5.37 2.12
N GLN A 26 6.12 -4.66 1.43
CA GLN A 26 5.21 -3.67 2.03
C GLN A 26 3.72 -4.00 1.83
N ILE A 27 3.41 -4.91 0.91
CA ILE A 27 2.06 -5.31 0.55
C ILE A 27 1.97 -6.83 0.67
N SER A 28 0.94 -7.33 1.35
CA SER A 28 0.68 -8.76 1.42
C SER A 28 0.15 -9.28 0.08
N ALA A 29 0.52 -10.52 -0.29
CA ALA A 29 0.13 -11.10 -1.58
C ALA A 29 -1.39 -11.24 -1.75
N GLU A 30 -2.12 -11.35 -0.64
CA GLU A 30 -3.58 -11.48 -0.60
C GLU A 30 -4.29 -10.25 -1.19
N GLN A 31 -3.70 -9.06 -1.06
CA GLN A 31 -4.30 -7.81 -1.54
C GLN A 31 -4.37 -7.72 -3.07
N ILE A 32 -3.63 -8.56 -3.80
CA ILE A 32 -3.60 -8.53 -5.27
C ILE A 32 -4.68 -9.43 -5.87
N ALA A 33 -5.11 -10.46 -5.15
CA ALA A 33 -5.98 -11.51 -5.69
C ALA A 33 -7.29 -10.93 -6.23
N ALA A 34 -7.98 -10.10 -5.43
CA ALA A 34 -9.23 -9.47 -5.83
C ALA A 34 -9.05 -8.48 -7.01
N PRO A 35 -8.12 -7.51 -6.98
CA PRO A 35 -7.83 -6.67 -8.14
C PRO A 35 -7.45 -7.44 -9.41
N ALA A 36 -6.70 -8.54 -9.29
CA ALA A 36 -6.31 -9.37 -10.42
C ALA A 36 -7.51 -10.09 -11.05
N ILE A 37 -8.42 -10.64 -10.25
CA ILE A 37 -9.65 -11.27 -10.73
C ILE A 37 -10.53 -10.25 -11.43
N VAL A 38 -10.76 -9.09 -10.81
CA VAL A 38 -11.55 -8.00 -11.41
C VAL A 38 -10.95 -7.56 -12.74
N LEU A 39 -9.64 -7.34 -12.78
CA LEU A 39 -8.96 -6.93 -14.00
C LEU A 39 -9.01 -7.99 -15.10
N PHE A 40 -8.89 -9.27 -14.75
CA PHE A 40 -9.03 -10.38 -15.69
C PHE A 40 -10.43 -10.43 -16.31
N ILE A 41 -11.48 -10.29 -15.49
CA ILE A 41 -12.87 -10.25 -15.94
C ILE A 41 -13.10 -9.05 -16.86
N LEU A 42 -12.72 -7.84 -16.43
CA LEU A 42 -12.88 -6.62 -17.22
C LEU A 42 -12.14 -6.70 -18.56
N THR A 43 -10.91 -7.22 -18.55
CA THR A 43 -10.11 -7.40 -19.77
C THR A 43 -10.76 -8.39 -20.73
N THR A 44 -11.28 -9.50 -20.20
CA THR A 44 -11.96 -10.52 -21.01
C THR A 44 -13.23 -9.96 -21.63
N LEU A 45 -14.07 -9.28 -20.84
CA LEU A 45 -15.30 -8.65 -21.33
C LEU A 45 -15.00 -7.58 -22.39
N PHE A 46 -14.00 -6.73 -22.13
CA PHE A 46 -13.57 -5.70 -23.08
C PHE A 46 -13.03 -6.30 -24.39
N TRP A 47 -12.25 -7.38 -24.30
CA TRP A 47 -11.75 -8.08 -25.49
C TRP A 47 -12.89 -8.70 -26.30
N LEU A 48 -13.85 -9.37 -25.64
CA LEU A 48 -15.03 -9.94 -26.30
C LEU A 48 -15.90 -8.87 -26.96
N ALA A 49 -16.09 -7.72 -26.31
CA ALA A 49 -16.78 -6.58 -26.90
C ALA A 49 -16.06 -6.06 -28.16
N THR A 50 -14.74 -5.92 -28.08
CA THR A 50 -13.90 -5.50 -29.22
C THR A 50 -13.96 -6.52 -30.36
N TYR A 51 -13.99 -7.82 -30.04
CA TYR A 51 -14.20 -8.88 -31.02
C TYR A 51 -15.60 -8.82 -31.65
N GLY A 52 -16.65 -8.51 -30.89
CA GLY A 52 -18.01 -8.35 -31.41
C GLY A 52 -18.11 -7.30 -32.53
N VAL A 53 -17.34 -6.21 -32.40
CA VAL A 53 -17.28 -5.11 -33.38
C VAL A 53 -16.36 -5.42 -34.56
N ILE A 54 -15.17 -5.95 -34.30
CA ILE A 54 -14.12 -6.13 -35.32
C ILE A 54 -14.25 -7.47 -36.07
N ARG A 55 -14.83 -8.48 -35.41
CA ARG A 55 -15.01 -9.86 -35.89
C ARG A 55 -13.72 -10.55 -36.34
N GLU A 56 -12.57 -10.15 -35.79
CA GLU A 56 -11.26 -10.75 -36.06
C GLU A 56 -10.44 -10.82 -34.76
N TRP A 57 -9.93 -12.01 -34.45
CA TRP A 57 -9.31 -12.31 -33.14
C TRP A 57 -7.98 -11.56 -32.93
N ASN A 58 -7.12 -11.48 -33.94
CA ASN A 58 -5.82 -10.82 -33.80
C ASN A 58 -5.98 -9.30 -33.63
N LYS A 59 -6.79 -8.67 -34.48
CA LYS A 59 -7.09 -7.24 -34.41
C LYS A 59 -7.76 -6.86 -33.09
N SER A 60 -8.78 -7.61 -32.68
CA SER A 60 -9.47 -7.34 -31.40
C SER A 60 -8.51 -7.46 -30.21
N ALA A 61 -7.64 -8.46 -30.19
CA ALA A 61 -6.66 -8.63 -29.13
C ALA A 61 -5.62 -7.50 -29.15
N ILE A 62 -5.07 -7.14 -30.31
CA ILE A 62 -4.10 -6.03 -30.44
C ILE A 62 -4.72 -4.73 -29.95
N LEU A 63 -5.96 -4.42 -30.34
CA LEU A 63 -6.68 -3.25 -29.86
C LEU A 63 -6.90 -3.27 -28.34
N THR A 64 -7.28 -4.43 -27.80
CA THR A 64 -7.45 -4.61 -26.35
C THR A 64 -6.14 -4.34 -25.60
N SER A 65 -5.04 -4.96 -26.04
CA SER A 65 -3.71 -4.73 -25.45
C SER A 65 -3.21 -3.32 -25.61
N LEU A 66 -3.52 -2.65 -26.72
CA LEU A 66 -3.17 -1.26 -26.94
C LEU A 66 -3.88 -0.34 -25.95
N VAL A 67 -5.18 -0.54 -25.74
CA VAL A 67 -5.95 0.24 -24.76
C VAL A 67 -5.44 -0.02 -23.35
N LEU A 68 -5.18 -1.28 -22.99
CA LEU A 68 -4.58 -1.63 -21.69
C LEU A 68 -3.22 -0.95 -21.50
N PHE A 69 -2.35 -0.99 -22.52
CA PHE A 69 -1.04 -0.34 -22.46
C PHE A 69 -1.16 1.16 -22.18
N PHE A 70 -1.99 1.89 -22.94
CA PHE A 70 -2.18 3.33 -22.71
C PHE A 70 -2.82 3.63 -21.36
N PHE A 71 -3.81 2.82 -20.94
CA PHE A 71 -4.46 2.96 -19.65
C PHE A 71 -3.46 2.82 -18.48
N PHE A 72 -2.64 1.77 -18.49
CA PHE A 72 -1.69 1.52 -17.40
C PHE A 72 -0.43 2.39 -17.47
N SER A 73 -0.09 2.97 -18.62
CA SER A 73 1.13 3.77 -18.78
C SER A 73 0.95 5.27 -18.56
N PHE A 74 -0.28 5.77 -18.37
CA PHE A 74 -0.53 7.22 -18.25
C PHE A 74 0.20 7.89 -17.09
N GLY A 75 0.02 7.45 -15.85
CA GLY A 75 0.75 8.04 -14.73
C GLY A 75 2.27 7.90 -14.85
N HIS A 76 2.76 6.80 -15.44
CA HIS A 76 4.19 6.62 -15.73
C HIS A 76 4.72 7.61 -16.78
N ALA A 77 3.95 7.89 -17.84
CA ALA A 77 4.33 8.89 -18.84
C ALA A 77 4.37 10.31 -18.25
N VAL A 78 3.40 10.65 -17.40
CA VAL A 78 3.39 11.92 -16.66
C VAL A 78 4.60 12.02 -15.72
N ASN A 79 4.95 10.94 -15.02
CA ASN A 79 6.15 10.90 -14.17
C ASN A 79 7.45 11.04 -14.98
N LEU A 80 7.53 10.42 -16.15
CA LEU A 80 8.69 10.55 -17.03
C LEU A 80 8.87 12.00 -17.50
N LEU A 81 7.77 12.68 -17.87
CA LEU A 81 7.81 14.10 -18.21
C LEU A 81 8.34 14.95 -17.06
N LEU A 82 7.89 14.70 -15.83
CA LEU A 82 8.40 15.38 -14.63
C LEU A 82 9.92 15.21 -14.48
N ILE A 83 10.43 13.98 -14.65
CA ILE A 83 11.86 13.68 -14.57
C ILE A 83 12.66 14.38 -15.68
N LEU A 84 12.09 14.45 -16.90
CA LEU A 84 12.74 15.15 -18.02
C LEU A 84 12.79 16.66 -17.80
N PHE A 85 11.73 17.27 -17.23
CA PHE A 85 11.78 18.69 -16.90
C PHE A 85 12.73 18.99 -15.75
N SER A 86 12.83 18.10 -14.76
CA SER A 86 13.77 18.28 -13.65
C SER A 86 15.22 18.18 -14.11
N SER A 87 15.55 17.28 -15.04
CA SER A 87 16.90 17.17 -15.61
C SER A 87 17.30 18.40 -16.44
N LEU A 88 16.32 19.16 -16.94
CA LEU A 88 16.51 20.44 -17.63
C LEU A 88 16.53 21.65 -16.70
N GLY A 89 16.46 21.45 -15.37
CA GLY A 89 16.47 22.54 -14.38
C GLY A 89 15.15 23.32 -14.28
N LEU A 90 14.04 22.77 -14.80
CA LEU A 90 12.72 23.42 -14.83
C LEU A 90 11.78 22.93 -13.72
N THR A 91 12.31 22.32 -12.65
CA THR A 91 11.58 21.52 -11.67
C THR A 91 10.39 22.23 -11.02
N GLU A 92 10.58 23.45 -10.50
CA GLU A 92 9.53 24.22 -9.81
C GLU A 92 8.34 24.53 -10.72
N ARG A 93 8.62 25.02 -11.93
CA ARG A 93 7.58 25.38 -12.91
C ARG A 93 6.90 24.15 -13.49
N ALA A 94 7.66 23.07 -13.71
CA ALA A 94 7.12 21.83 -14.24
C ALA A 94 6.25 21.09 -13.22
N ASN A 95 6.61 21.09 -11.94
CA ASN A 95 5.79 20.50 -10.89
C ASN A 95 4.43 21.18 -10.80
N LEU A 96 4.39 22.52 -10.75
CA LEU A 96 3.13 23.27 -10.70
C LEU A 96 2.30 23.07 -11.96
N PHE A 97 2.93 23.10 -13.14
CA PHE A 97 2.23 22.94 -14.41
C PHE A 97 1.67 21.52 -14.57
N ILE A 98 2.46 20.48 -14.35
CA ILE A 98 2.05 19.08 -14.58
C ILE A 98 1.06 18.58 -13.52
N GLN A 99 1.06 19.17 -12.33
CA GLN A 99 0.08 18.85 -11.30
C GLN A 99 -1.21 19.68 -11.42
N SER A 100 -1.25 20.69 -12.30
CA SER A 100 -2.49 21.43 -12.58
C SER A 100 -3.54 20.50 -13.20
N LYS A 101 -4.82 20.72 -12.86
CA LYS A 101 -5.91 19.91 -13.40
C LYS A 101 -6.01 20.06 -14.92
N GLU A 102 -5.71 21.25 -15.42
CA GLU A 102 -5.75 21.62 -16.83
C GLU A 102 -4.74 20.83 -17.65
N SER A 103 -3.51 20.67 -17.16
CA SER A 103 -2.48 19.90 -17.87
C SER A 103 -2.77 18.40 -17.87
N LEU A 104 -3.33 17.85 -16.78
CA LEU A 104 -3.76 16.46 -16.70
C LEU A 104 -4.91 16.18 -17.68
N VAL A 105 -5.87 17.10 -17.80
CA VAL A 105 -6.96 17.02 -18.78
C VAL A 105 -6.41 17.05 -20.21
N LEU A 106 -5.48 17.97 -20.51
CA LEU A 106 -4.82 18.02 -21.82
C LEU A 106 -4.07 16.71 -22.13
N ALA A 107 -3.30 16.19 -21.17
CA ALA A 107 -2.58 14.93 -21.32
C ALA A 107 -3.54 13.75 -21.56
N ALA A 108 -4.69 13.73 -20.88
CA ALA A 108 -5.73 12.74 -21.11
C ALA A 108 -6.30 12.83 -22.54
N PHE A 109 -6.58 14.04 -23.06
CA PHE A 109 -7.02 14.22 -24.45
C PHE A 109 -5.97 13.75 -25.47
N VAL A 110 -4.70 14.06 -25.25
CA VAL A 110 -3.60 13.57 -26.08
C VAL A 110 -3.57 12.04 -26.06
N TRP A 111 -3.75 11.41 -24.90
CA TRP A 111 -3.82 9.96 -24.82
C TRP A 111 -5.01 9.34 -25.55
N LEU A 112 -6.20 9.93 -25.39
CA LEU A 112 -7.39 9.48 -26.11
C LEU A 112 -7.20 9.62 -27.63
N ALA A 113 -6.57 10.70 -28.09
CA ALA A 113 -6.25 10.90 -29.50
C ALA A 113 -5.28 9.83 -30.02
N LEU A 114 -4.26 9.47 -29.23
CA LEU A 114 -3.30 8.41 -29.59
C LEU A 114 -3.94 7.02 -29.60
N ILE A 115 -4.83 6.72 -28.64
CA ILE A 115 -5.64 5.49 -28.65
C ILE A 115 -6.52 5.45 -29.90
N PHE A 116 -7.21 6.55 -30.22
CA PHE A 116 -8.10 6.61 -31.39
C PHE A 116 -7.33 6.47 -32.71
N LEU A 117 -6.19 7.15 -32.84
CA LEU A 117 -5.33 7.08 -34.02
C LEU A 117 -4.83 5.66 -34.23
N THR A 118 -4.20 5.07 -33.21
CA THR A 118 -3.62 3.74 -33.31
C THR A 118 -4.70 2.66 -33.48
N ALA A 119 -5.86 2.80 -32.83
CA ALA A 119 -6.99 1.91 -33.03
C ALA A 119 -7.52 1.94 -34.47
N ASN A 120 -7.62 3.14 -35.07
CA ASN A 120 -8.04 3.26 -36.47
C ASN A 120 -7.03 2.66 -37.44
N LEU A 121 -5.73 2.80 -37.19
CA LEU A 121 -4.67 2.19 -38.00
C LEU A 121 -4.79 0.65 -37.96
N VAL A 122 -4.93 0.05 -36.78
CA VAL A 122 -5.09 -1.41 -36.63
C VAL A 122 -6.38 -1.90 -37.29
N ARG A 123 -7.50 -1.19 -37.10
CA ARG A 123 -8.79 -1.56 -37.69
C ARG A 123 -8.74 -1.53 -39.22
N LYS A 124 -8.23 -0.45 -39.80
CA LYS A 124 -8.13 -0.24 -41.25
C LYS A 124 -7.05 -1.09 -41.92
N SER A 125 -6.09 -1.60 -41.16
CA SER A 125 -5.02 -2.45 -41.70
C SER A 125 -5.59 -3.66 -42.44
N ARG A 126 -5.13 -3.85 -43.68
CA ARG A 126 -5.42 -5.03 -44.51
C ARG A 126 -4.33 -6.10 -44.42
N SER A 127 -3.22 -5.78 -43.75
CA SER A 127 -2.09 -6.69 -43.57
C SER A 127 -2.42 -7.82 -42.60
N ASP A 128 -1.70 -8.92 -42.73
CA ASP A 128 -1.75 -10.01 -41.78
C ASP A 128 -1.09 -9.60 -40.45
N LEU A 129 -1.88 -9.47 -39.38
CA LEU A 129 -1.41 -9.09 -38.04
C LEU A 129 -1.04 -10.28 -37.16
N ARG A 130 -1.09 -11.51 -37.68
CA ARG A 130 -0.67 -12.71 -36.93
C ARG A 130 0.77 -12.60 -36.40
N PRO A 131 1.78 -12.08 -37.14
CA PRO A 131 3.13 -11.93 -36.61
C PRO A 131 3.19 -10.94 -35.44
N VAL A 132 2.44 -9.84 -35.50
CA VAL A 132 2.36 -8.85 -34.41
C VAL A 132 1.73 -9.46 -33.17
N SER A 133 0.62 -10.20 -33.32
CA SER A 133 -0.02 -10.87 -32.19
C SER A 133 0.88 -11.95 -31.56
N GLN A 134 1.64 -12.69 -32.38
CA GLN A 134 2.63 -13.65 -31.88
C GLN A 134 3.76 -12.97 -31.11
N PHE A 135 4.28 -11.86 -31.63
CA PHE A 135 5.26 -11.05 -30.91
C PHE A 135 4.69 -10.59 -29.55
N LEU A 136 3.47 -10.06 -29.51
CA LEU A 136 2.84 -9.62 -28.26
C LEU A 136 2.61 -10.76 -27.27
N ASN A 137 2.26 -11.97 -27.75
CA ASN A 137 2.17 -13.16 -26.90
C ASN A 137 3.53 -13.46 -26.23
N VAL A 138 4.60 -13.56 -27.02
CA VAL A 138 5.95 -13.82 -26.50
C VAL A 138 6.41 -12.70 -25.58
N PHE A 139 6.20 -11.45 -25.97
CA PHE A 139 6.52 -10.27 -25.18
C PHE A 139 5.82 -10.28 -23.82
N SER A 140 4.51 -10.58 -23.80
CA SER A 140 3.74 -10.67 -22.55
C SER A 140 4.22 -11.81 -21.64
N LEU A 141 4.61 -12.95 -22.21
CA LEU A 141 5.22 -14.06 -21.45
C LEU A 141 6.56 -13.66 -20.85
N VAL A 142 7.41 -12.98 -21.62
CA VAL A 142 8.72 -12.50 -21.14
C VAL A 142 8.53 -11.50 -20.00
N LEU A 143 7.60 -10.55 -20.14
CA LEU A 143 7.30 -9.57 -19.09
C LEU A 143 6.82 -10.23 -17.80
N VAL A 144 5.86 -11.15 -17.89
CA VAL A 144 5.39 -11.92 -16.72
C VAL A 144 6.52 -12.78 -16.16
N GLY A 145 7.35 -13.38 -17.00
CA GLY A 145 8.51 -14.18 -16.59
C GLY A 145 9.54 -13.37 -15.81
N ILE A 146 9.82 -12.13 -16.22
CA ILE A 146 10.70 -11.20 -15.49
C ILE A 146 10.09 -10.79 -14.15
N ALA A 147 8.80 -10.45 -14.12
CA ALA A 147 8.11 -10.11 -12.87
C ALA A 147 8.09 -11.30 -11.90
N ALA A 148 7.82 -12.51 -12.40
CA ALA A 148 7.83 -13.73 -11.61
C ALA A 148 9.23 -14.06 -11.11
N SER A 149 10.26 -13.96 -11.94
CA SER A 149 11.64 -14.25 -11.52
C SER A 149 12.13 -13.30 -10.44
N THR A 150 11.88 -12.00 -10.60
CA THR A 150 12.23 -10.99 -9.58
C THR A 150 11.50 -11.22 -8.26
N TRP A 151 10.22 -11.60 -8.29
CA TRP A 151 9.48 -12.00 -7.09
C TRP A 151 10.07 -13.24 -6.43
N ILE A 152 10.32 -14.31 -7.20
CA ILE A 152 10.90 -15.57 -6.70
C ILE A 152 12.27 -15.34 -6.08
N THR A 153 13.16 -14.64 -6.78
CA THR A 153 14.52 -14.34 -6.29
C THR A 153 14.46 -13.56 -4.97
N TRP A 154 13.59 -12.56 -4.88
CA TRP A 154 13.41 -11.80 -3.65
C TRP A 154 12.84 -12.67 -2.52
N HIS A 155 11.84 -13.51 -2.80
CA HIS A 155 11.25 -14.41 -1.81
C HIS A 155 12.28 -15.41 -1.25
N ILE A 156 13.17 -15.94 -2.09
CA ILE A 156 14.28 -16.80 -1.68
C ILE A 156 15.30 -16.04 -0.82
N GLN A 157 15.66 -14.82 -1.21
CA GLN A 157 16.62 -13.99 -0.48
C GLN A 157 16.12 -13.56 0.90
N GLU A 158 14.81 -13.42 1.08
CA GLU A 158 14.18 -12.93 2.31
C GLU A 158 13.57 -14.05 3.17
N THR A 159 14.00 -15.30 2.96
CA THR A 159 13.58 -16.48 3.75
C THR A 159 13.75 -16.29 5.25
N ASN A 160 14.82 -15.61 5.69
CA ASN A 160 15.05 -15.28 7.10
C ASN A 160 13.96 -14.35 7.67
N ALA A 161 13.44 -13.42 6.87
CA ALA A 161 12.36 -12.52 7.31
C ALA A 161 11.04 -13.29 7.52
N TYR A 162 10.72 -14.24 6.66
CA TYR A 162 9.58 -15.13 6.86
C TYR A 162 9.77 -16.03 8.09
N ALA A 163 10.95 -16.63 8.25
CA ALA A 163 11.26 -17.45 9.42
C ALA A 163 11.17 -16.66 10.74
N TYR A 164 11.64 -15.41 10.75
CA TYR A 164 11.47 -14.50 11.90
C TYR A 164 9.99 -14.26 12.19
N THR A 165 9.21 -13.95 11.15
CA THR A 165 7.77 -13.66 11.28
C THR A 165 7.03 -14.83 11.94
N ASP A 166 7.29 -16.05 11.47
CA ASP A 166 6.72 -17.27 12.05
C ASP A 166 7.15 -17.47 13.50
N ALA A 167 8.44 -17.29 13.80
CA ALA A 167 8.98 -17.41 15.15
C ALA A 167 8.37 -16.37 16.10
N TRP A 168 8.21 -15.13 15.63
CA TRP A 168 7.58 -14.04 16.34
C TRP A 168 6.13 -14.38 16.71
N GLN A 169 5.33 -14.80 15.73
CA GLN A 169 3.93 -15.17 15.95
C GLN A 169 3.79 -16.30 16.96
N ARG A 170 4.66 -17.32 16.90
CA ARG A 170 4.71 -18.39 17.91
C ARG A 170 5.05 -17.86 19.30
N SER A 171 6.00 -16.92 19.40
CA SER A 171 6.40 -16.33 20.68
C SER A 171 5.29 -15.50 21.34
N ILE A 172 4.47 -14.83 20.54
CA ILE A 172 3.35 -13.99 21.00
C ILE A 172 2.15 -14.82 21.46
N HIS A 173 1.93 -15.97 20.83
CA HIS A 173 0.85 -16.89 21.18
C HIS A 173 1.27 -18.00 22.15
N ALA A 174 2.55 -18.04 22.53
CA ALA A 174 3.02 -18.95 23.57
C ALA A 174 2.23 -18.67 24.87
N PRO A 175 1.81 -19.72 25.60
CA PRO A 175 1.15 -19.54 26.88
C PRO A 175 2.03 -18.67 27.78
N VAL A 176 1.53 -17.49 28.15
CA VAL A 176 2.17 -16.69 29.20
C VAL A 176 2.19 -17.57 30.44
N PRO A 177 3.36 -17.79 31.09
CA PRO A 177 3.40 -18.54 32.34
C PRO A 177 2.33 -17.97 33.26
N THR A 178 1.34 -18.80 33.59
CA THR A 178 0.25 -18.41 34.47
C THR A 178 0.86 -18.28 35.85
N ASP A 179 1.41 -17.11 36.15
CA ASP A 179 1.74 -16.78 37.51
C ASP A 179 0.39 -16.77 38.25
N GLN A 180 0.21 -17.76 39.14
CA GLN A 180 -1.00 -17.94 39.93
C GLN A 180 -1.28 -16.74 40.84
N THR A 181 -0.36 -15.77 40.86
CA THR A 181 -0.43 -14.48 41.53
C THR A 181 -0.89 -13.33 40.64
N LYS A 182 -1.57 -13.60 39.50
CA LYS A 182 -2.12 -12.55 38.62
C LYS A 182 -3.11 -11.65 39.40
N VAL A 183 -2.59 -10.59 40.01
CA VAL A 183 -3.40 -9.54 40.64
C VAL A 183 -4.02 -8.76 39.49
N ILE A 184 -5.24 -9.14 39.12
CA ILE A 184 -6.05 -8.33 38.22
C ILE A 184 -6.36 -7.04 38.97
N PRO A 185 -5.97 -5.86 38.43
CA PRO A 185 -6.27 -4.61 39.10
C PRO A 185 -7.78 -4.48 39.35
N SER A 186 -8.16 -4.11 40.57
CA SER A 186 -9.56 -3.85 40.92
C SER A 186 -10.13 -2.68 40.11
N ILE A 187 -9.29 -1.69 39.82
CA ILE A 187 -9.60 -0.55 38.95
C ILE A 187 -8.98 -0.80 37.58
N ARG A 188 -9.82 -0.79 36.53
CA ARG A 188 -9.41 -0.98 35.14
C ARG A 188 -9.88 0.22 34.31
N PRO A 189 -9.09 1.29 34.23
CA PRO A 189 -9.47 2.47 33.45
C PRO A 189 -9.45 2.16 31.95
N ASN A 190 -10.26 2.88 31.18
CA ASN A 190 -10.10 2.86 29.72
C ASN A 190 -8.72 3.41 29.36
N ILE A 191 -8.03 2.77 28.42
CA ILE A 191 -6.73 3.22 27.93
C ILE A 191 -6.91 3.75 26.51
N PHE A 192 -6.47 4.98 26.28
CA PHE A 192 -6.42 5.60 24.97
C PHE A 192 -4.96 5.72 24.56
N TYR A 193 -4.56 4.99 23.53
CA TYR A 193 -3.22 5.07 22.93
C TYR A 193 -3.36 5.73 21.56
N ILE A 194 -2.94 6.99 21.48
CA ILE A 194 -3.08 7.83 20.29
C ILE A 194 -1.68 8.17 19.80
N VAL A 195 -1.37 7.79 18.55
CA VAL A 195 -0.11 8.11 17.88
C VAL A 195 -0.43 8.97 16.67
N LEU A 196 0.13 10.18 16.64
CA LEU A 196 -0.01 11.12 15.51
C LEU A 196 1.14 10.91 14.53
N ASP A 197 0.81 10.82 13.23
CA ASP A 197 1.81 10.66 12.17
C ASP A 197 2.56 11.96 11.90
N GLU A 198 3.88 11.85 11.72
CA GLU A 198 4.81 12.96 11.47
C GLU A 198 4.75 14.16 12.45
N TYR A 199 4.12 13.98 13.62
CA TYR A 199 3.99 15.06 14.61
C TYR A 199 5.32 15.29 15.35
N ALA A 200 5.93 16.45 15.09
CA ALA A 200 7.22 16.82 15.65
C ALA A 200 7.13 17.30 17.10
N ARG A 201 8.27 17.20 17.80
CA ARG A 201 8.45 17.71 19.16
C ARG A 201 8.40 19.25 19.16
N GLU A 202 7.99 19.82 20.29
CA GLU A 202 7.78 21.26 20.49
C GLU A 202 8.97 22.13 20.06
N ASP A 203 10.18 21.76 20.46
CA ASP A 203 11.42 22.45 20.09
C ASP A 203 11.67 22.39 18.57
N ILE A 204 11.44 21.25 17.93
CA ILE A 204 11.58 21.10 16.48
C ILE A 204 10.54 21.93 15.71
N LEU A 205 9.28 21.97 16.17
CA LEU A 205 8.24 22.81 15.58
C LEU A 205 8.65 24.29 15.62
N THR A 206 9.25 24.73 16.72
CA THR A 206 9.70 26.12 16.89
C THR A 206 10.96 26.41 16.06
N GLU A 207 12.01 25.61 16.21
CA GLU A 207 13.34 25.86 15.62
C GLU A 207 13.35 25.68 14.09
N VAL A 208 12.65 24.67 13.57
CA VAL A 208 12.69 24.32 12.14
C VAL A 208 11.54 24.96 11.37
N TYR A 209 10.34 24.99 11.97
CA TYR A 209 9.13 25.44 11.29
C TYR A 209 8.65 26.83 11.74
N GLY A 210 9.26 27.43 12.77
CA GLY A 210 8.84 28.72 13.32
C GLY A 210 7.43 28.70 13.92
N TYR A 211 6.92 27.52 14.30
CA TYR A 211 5.56 27.33 14.79
C TYR A 211 5.57 27.13 16.30
N ASP A 212 4.98 28.09 17.02
CA ASP A 212 4.76 28.01 18.46
C ASP A 212 3.50 27.17 18.74
N ASN A 213 3.70 26.01 19.35
CA ASN A 213 2.63 25.09 19.74
C ASN A 213 2.42 25.00 21.26
N SER A 214 2.98 25.93 22.03
CA SER A 214 2.94 25.94 23.51
C SER A 214 1.51 25.84 24.06
N ALA A 215 0.55 26.50 23.41
CA ALA A 215 -0.86 26.47 23.81
C ALA A 215 -1.44 25.05 23.93
N PHE A 216 -1.08 24.14 23.02
CA PHE A 216 -1.55 22.75 23.07
C PHE A 216 -0.95 21.99 24.26
N TYR A 217 0.33 22.16 24.53
CA TYR A 217 1.01 21.50 25.65
C TYR A 217 0.56 22.06 27.00
N THR A 218 0.36 23.38 27.11
CA THR A 218 -0.25 24.01 28.29
C THR A 218 -1.64 23.44 28.55
N TYR A 219 -2.48 23.32 27.51
CA TYR A 219 -3.80 22.70 27.64
C TYR A 219 -3.71 21.26 28.17
N LEU A 220 -2.78 20.43 27.66
CA LEU A 220 -2.59 19.07 28.16
C LEU A 220 -2.15 19.05 29.64
N ALA A 221 -1.20 19.89 30.01
CA ALA A 221 -0.71 20.01 31.38
C ALA A 221 -1.82 20.47 32.35
N GLU A 222 -2.63 21.45 31.96
CA GLU A 222 -3.79 21.93 32.74
C GLU A 222 -4.87 20.85 32.91
N LYS A 223 -4.99 19.91 31.96
CA LYS A 223 -5.84 18.73 32.06
C LYS A 223 -5.24 17.60 32.90
N GLY A 224 -4.04 17.80 33.46
CA GLY A 224 -3.36 16.83 34.31
C GLY A 224 -2.57 15.77 33.54
N PHE A 225 -2.34 15.96 32.24
CA PHE A 225 -1.43 15.07 31.49
C PHE A 225 0.03 15.36 31.84
N CYS A 226 0.84 14.31 31.91
CA CYS A 226 2.29 14.46 31.97
C CYS A 226 2.82 14.78 30.56
N VAL A 227 3.46 15.93 30.39
CA VAL A 227 4.08 16.36 29.13
C VAL A 227 5.58 16.08 29.19
N ALA A 228 6.04 15.14 28.35
CA ALA A 228 7.45 14.76 28.27
C ALA A 228 8.18 15.56 27.17
N HIS A 229 8.61 16.78 27.49
CA HIS A 229 9.20 17.73 26.52
C HIS A 229 10.44 17.21 25.77
N GLN A 230 11.12 16.18 26.28
CA GLN A 230 12.32 15.59 25.66
C GLN A 230 12.15 14.13 25.24
N SER A 231 10.91 13.62 25.16
CA SER A 231 10.67 12.24 24.71
C SER A 231 11.12 12.04 23.27
N THR A 232 11.63 10.83 22.97
CA THR A 232 12.03 10.43 21.63
C THR A 232 11.37 9.10 21.25
N SER A 233 11.06 8.93 19.97
CA SER A 233 10.70 7.63 19.42
C SER A 233 11.95 6.76 19.29
N ASN A 234 11.84 5.44 19.52
CA ASN A 234 12.96 4.52 19.35
C ASN A 234 13.50 4.48 17.91
N TYR A 235 12.65 4.78 16.91
CA TYR A 235 12.99 4.77 15.49
C TYR A 235 12.22 5.84 14.73
N SER A 236 12.79 6.38 13.66
CA SER A 236 12.24 7.50 12.88
C SER A 236 11.21 7.10 11.82
N GLN A 237 11.01 5.80 11.56
CA GLN A 237 10.01 5.33 10.59
C GLN A 237 8.83 4.69 11.31
N THR A 238 7.61 4.98 10.85
CA THR A 238 6.34 4.57 11.48
C THR A 238 6.29 3.09 11.83
N HIS A 239 6.62 2.18 10.90
CA HIS A 239 6.62 0.73 11.15
C HIS A 239 7.68 0.31 12.18
N LEU A 240 8.85 0.94 12.22
CA LEU A 240 9.88 0.63 13.22
C LEU A 240 9.46 1.14 14.61
N SER A 241 8.94 2.38 14.67
CA SER A 241 8.49 3.02 15.91
C SER A 241 7.33 2.25 16.55
N LEU A 242 6.34 1.84 15.75
CA LEU A 242 5.19 1.07 16.23
C LEU A 242 5.55 -0.37 16.61
N ALA A 243 6.32 -1.07 15.76
CA ALA A 243 6.76 -2.43 16.08
C ALA A 243 7.56 -2.47 17.39
N SER A 244 8.37 -1.43 17.66
CA SER A 244 9.13 -1.31 18.90
C SER A 244 8.24 -0.94 20.10
N SER A 245 7.44 0.12 19.99
CA SER A 245 6.64 0.65 21.12
C SER A 245 5.54 -0.32 21.57
N LEU A 246 4.81 -0.93 20.63
CA LEU A 246 3.74 -1.91 20.94
C LEU A 246 4.27 -3.20 21.57
N ASN A 247 5.58 -3.46 21.45
CA ASN A 247 6.21 -4.66 21.98
C ASN A 247 7.22 -4.39 23.11
N SER A 248 7.50 -3.12 23.39
CA SER A 248 8.46 -2.66 24.40
C SER A 248 9.85 -3.29 24.24
N ILE A 249 10.32 -3.42 23.00
CA ILE A 249 11.66 -3.96 22.66
C ILE A 249 12.34 -3.10 21.60
N TYR A 250 13.67 -3.13 21.56
CA TYR A 250 14.42 -2.66 20.40
C TYR A 250 14.42 -3.73 19.29
N LEU A 251 14.81 -3.33 18.08
CA LEU A 251 14.73 -4.12 16.85
C LEU A 251 16.10 -4.72 16.46
N ASP A 252 17.10 -4.64 17.34
CA ASP A 252 18.43 -5.21 17.12
C ASP A 252 18.37 -6.70 16.80
N ASP A 253 17.58 -7.48 17.54
CA ASP A 253 17.40 -8.92 17.30
C ASP A 253 16.77 -9.22 15.95
N LEU A 254 15.80 -8.39 15.53
CA LEU A 254 15.20 -8.50 14.21
C LEU A 254 16.27 -8.24 13.13
N VAL A 255 16.99 -7.13 13.24
CA VAL A 255 18.03 -6.73 12.28
C VAL A 255 19.17 -7.75 12.21
N ASN A 256 19.56 -8.34 13.34
CA ASN A 256 20.59 -9.38 13.40
C ASN A 256 20.16 -10.67 12.67
N GLN A 257 18.87 -10.98 12.65
CA GLN A 257 18.34 -12.18 12.00
C GLN A 257 18.05 -11.98 10.51
N ILE A 258 17.45 -10.85 10.13
CA ILE A 258 17.06 -10.60 8.72
C ILE A 258 18.17 -9.90 7.92
N GLY A 259 19.14 -9.30 8.60
CA GLY A 259 20.25 -8.56 8.00
C GLY A 259 19.94 -7.09 7.77
N ARG A 260 20.97 -6.24 7.92
CA ARG A 260 20.87 -4.76 7.79
C ARG A 260 20.45 -4.28 6.39
N GLN A 261 20.66 -5.10 5.36
CA GLN A 261 20.32 -4.78 3.98
C GLN A 261 18.93 -5.30 3.57
N SER A 262 18.22 -6.00 4.47
CA SER A 262 16.86 -6.46 4.18
C SER A 262 15.96 -5.25 3.95
N THR A 263 15.17 -5.37 2.88
CA THR A 263 14.14 -4.37 2.54
C THR A 263 12.74 -4.84 2.94
N ASN A 264 12.64 -6.06 3.47
CA ASN A 264 11.39 -6.70 3.82
C ASN A 264 10.82 -6.12 5.12
N ARG A 265 9.64 -5.51 5.04
CA ARG A 265 8.94 -4.93 6.20
C ARG A 265 7.85 -5.85 6.76
N LEU A 266 7.60 -7.01 6.16
CA LEU A 266 6.62 -7.98 6.65
C LEU A 266 6.83 -8.40 8.12
N PRO A 267 8.07 -8.60 8.63
CA PRO A 267 8.26 -8.89 10.05
C PRO A 267 7.72 -7.78 10.96
N LEU A 268 7.88 -6.52 10.56
CA LEU A 268 7.40 -5.37 11.33
C LEU A 268 5.88 -5.26 11.27
N GLU A 269 5.27 -5.57 10.13
CA GLU A 269 3.82 -5.72 10.01
C GLU A 269 3.31 -6.76 11.00
N ALA A 270 3.93 -7.94 11.04
CA ALA A 270 3.54 -9.00 11.97
C ALA A 270 3.70 -8.59 13.44
N MET A 271 4.75 -7.83 13.76
CA MET A 271 4.98 -7.27 15.10
C MET A 271 3.94 -6.23 15.52
N ILE A 272 3.37 -5.49 14.56
CA ILE A 272 2.34 -4.48 14.82
C ILE A 272 0.95 -5.13 14.92
N GLN A 273 0.61 -6.00 13.96
CA GLN A 273 -0.64 -6.74 13.93
C GLN A 273 -0.77 -7.59 15.19
N ASP A 274 0.20 -8.46 15.48
CA ASP A 274 0.21 -9.28 16.68
C ASP A 274 1.27 -8.79 17.67
N ASN A 275 0.84 -7.86 18.53
CA ASN A 275 1.72 -7.18 19.48
C ASN A 275 1.50 -7.61 20.94
N ARG A 276 2.58 -7.50 21.74
CA ARG A 276 2.61 -7.87 23.16
C ARG A 276 1.70 -7.00 24.01
N LEU A 277 1.58 -5.71 23.72
CA LEU A 277 0.71 -4.81 24.47
C LEU A 277 -0.74 -5.29 24.43
N PHE A 278 -1.26 -5.62 23.24
CA PHE A 278 -2.64 -6.07 23.07
C PHE A 278 -2.85 -7.44 23.71
N GLN A 279 -1.91 -8.38 23.55
CA GLN A 279 -2.00 -9.67 24.23
C GLN A 279 -2.03 -9.52 25.75
N ARG A 280 -1.18 -8.67 26.32
CA ARG A 280 -1.16 -8.40 27.77
C ARG A 280 -2.46 -7.78 28.25
N LEU A 281 -2.98 -6.79 27.53
CA LEU A 281 -4.25 -6.13 27.87
C LEU A 281 -5.44 -7.10 27.79
N ARG A 282 -5.50 -7.95 26.74
CA ARG A 282 -6.47 -9.05 26.65
C ARG A 282 -6.36 -10.03 27.83
N ALA A 283 -5.14 -10.36 28.24
CA ALA A 283 -4.86 -11.18 29.42
C ALA A 283 -5.31 -10.55 30.76
N PHE A 284 -5.59 -9.24 30.81
CA PHE A 284 -6.22 -8.53 31.92
C PHE A 284 -7.74 -8.32 31.73
N GLY A 285 -8.31 -8.90 30.67
CA GLY A 285 -9.74 -8.86 30.35
C GLY A 285 -10.17 -7.64 29.56
N TYR A 286 -9.25 -6.82 29.05
CA TYR A 286 -9.60 -5.70 28.20
C TYR A 286 -9.97 -6.15 26.78
N LYS A 287 -10.80 -5.34 26.13
CA LYS A 287 -11.09 -5.39 24.69
C LYS A 287 -10.37 -4.27 23.97
N THR A 288 -9.76 -4.59 22.84
CA THR A 288 -9.03 -3.68 21.98
C THR A 288 -9.91 -3.19 20.82
N ILE A 289 -9.93 -1.88 20.61
CA ILE A 289 -10.63 -1.21 19.52
C ILE A 289 -9.59 -0.42 18.74
N VAL A 290 -9.55 -0.62 17.42
CA VAL A 290 -8.64 0.10 16.51
C VAL A 290 -9.44 0.78 15.41
N PHE A 291 -9.06 2.00 15.09
CA PHE A 291 -9.65 2.76 13.98
C PHE A 291 -8.77 2.65 12.74
N ALA A 292 -9.40 2.52 11.58
CA ALA A 292 -8.71 2.52 10.30
C ALA A 292 -8.01 3.88 10.08
N SER A 293 -6.70 3.83 9.88
CA SER A 293 -5.88 5.01 9.55
C SER A 293 -5.77 5.24 8.05
N GLY A 294 -6.09 4.24 7.22
CA GLY A 294 -5.82 4.24 5.77
C GLY A 294 -4.38 3.84 5.40
N TYR A 295 -3.54 3.48 6.39
CA TYR A 295 -2.19 2.97 6.16
C TYR A 295 -2.08 1.51 6.60
N THR A 296 -1.78 0.61 5.64
CA THR A 296 -1.86 -0.85 5.78
C THR A 296 -1.23 -1.39 7.06
N PHE A 297 -0.03 -0.95 7.42
CA PHE A 297 0.69 -1.43 8.62
C PHE A 297 -0.02 -1.10 9.93
N THR A 298 -0.82 -0.03 9.95
CA THR A 298 -1.55 0.45 11.13
C THR A 298 -3.02 0.02 11.15
N GLU A 299 -3.48 -0.69 10.13
CA GLU A 299 -4.79 -1.34 10.16
C GLU A 299 -4.69 -2.65 10.95
N ILE A 300 -4.63 -2.56 12.29
CA ILE A 300 -4.47 -3.72 13.18
C ILE A 300 -5.78 -4.52 13.21
N ARG A 301 -5.92 -5.49 12.29
CA ARG A 301 -7.15 -6.28 12.07
C ARG A 301 -7.33 -7.42 13.08
N THR A 302 -6.29 -7.71 13.85
CA THR A 302 -6.27 -8.67 14.96
C THR A 302 -6.84 -8.08 16.27
N ALA A 303 -7.23 -6.80 16.27
CA ALA A 303 -7.95 -6.19 17.39
C ALA A 303 -9.34 -6.81 17.55
N ASP A 304 -9.91 -6.74 18.76
CA ASP A 304 -11.24 -7.30 19.03
C ASP A 304 -12.34 -6.57 18.25
N ILE A 305 -12.16 -5.27 17.99
CA ILE A 305 -13.04 -4.45 17.16
C ILE A 305 -12.16 -3.58 16.25
N PHE A 306 -12.31 -3.75 14.93
CA PHE A 306 -11.72 -2.87 13.93
C PHE A 306 -12.80 -1.97 13.32
N MET A 307 -12.68 -0.66 13.52
CA MET A 307 -13.62 0.33 13.01
C MET A 307 -13.06 0.97 11.74
N SER A 308 -13.70 0.71 10.60
CA SER A 308 -13.36 1.34 9.33
C SER A 308 -14.58 2.01 8.70
N PRO A 309 -14.38 3.04 7.84
CA PRO A 309 -15.44 3.52 6.97
C PRO A 309 -16.05 2.37 6.14
N PRO A 310 -17.33 2.47 5.74
CA PRO A 310 -18.00 1.42 4.95
C PRO A 310 -17.33 1.13 3.60
N THR A 311 -16.60 2.12 3.07
CA THR A 311 -15.87 2.05 1.81
C THR A 311 -14.51 2.71 1.99
N SER A 312 -13.43 1.94 1.97
CA SER A 312 -12.06 2.43 1.92
C SER A 312 -11.27 1.59 0.93
N TRP A 313 -10.53 2.26 0.04
CA TRP A 313 -9.59 1.59 -0.85
C TRP A 313 -8.38 1.12 -0.04
N THR A 314 -7.84 -0.05 -0.38
CA THR A 314 -6.54 -0.49 0.15
C THR A 314 -5.42 0.44 -0.34
N GLY A 315 -4.27 0.42 0.35
CA GLY A 315 -3.08 1.15 -0.11
C GLY A 315 -2.62 0.71 -1.50
N PHE A 316 -2.78 -0.57 -1.84
CA PHE A 316 -2.49 -1.10 -3.16
C PHE A 316 -3.44 -0.54 -4.23
N GLU A 317 -4.75 -0.60 -4.01
CA GLU A 317 -5.74 -0.07 -4.96
C GLU A 317 -5.58 1.44 -5.16
N SER A 318 -5.36 2.18 -4.08
CA SER A 318 -5.10 3.63 -4.13
C SER A 318 -3.85 3.94 -4.95
N THR A 319 -2.79 3.17 -4.75
CA THR A 319 -1.55 3.32 -5.53
C THR A 319 -1.77 2.94 -6.98
N LEU A 320 -2.49 1.86 -7.27
CA LEU A 320 -2.83 1.45 -8.62
C LEU A 320 -3.62 2.53 -9.36
N LEU A 321 -4.65 3.10 -8.74
CA LEU A 321 -5.44 4.18 -9.34
C LEU A 321 -4.62 5.45 -9.57
N ARG A 322 -3.70 5.77 -8.65
CA ARG A 322 -2.79 6.91 -8.76
C ARG A 322 -1.76 6.74 -9.88
N THR A 323 -1.19 5.54 -10.04
CA THR A 323 -0.17 5.28 -11.08
C THR A 323 -0.79 5.05 -12.46
N THR A 324 -2.06 4.68 -12.53
CA THR A 324 -2.80 4.51 -13.79
C THR A 324 -3.43 5.80 -14.24
N LEU A 325 -4.59 6.15 -13.66
CA LEU A 325 -5.44 7.26 -14.07
C LEU A 325 -5.02 8.61 -13.49
N ARG A 326 -4.03 8.63 -12.57
CA ARG A 326 -3.62 9.86 -11.87
C ARG A 326 -4.84 10.55 -11.22
N LEU A 327 -5.85 9.76 -10.82
CA LEU A 327 -7.01 10.29 -10.11
C LEU A 327 -6.49 11.03 -8.88
N CYS A 328 -6.77 12.33 -8.80
CA CYS A 328 -6.43 13.15 -7.64
C CYS A 328 -6.92 12.43 -6.39
N ASP A 329 -6.09 12.51 -5.35
CA ASP A 329 -6.35 11.91 -4.05
C ASP A 329 -7.83 12.05 -3.68
N VAL A 330 -8.56 10.93 -3.70
CA VAL A 330 -9.67 10.76 -2.77
C VAL A 330 -9.06 10.41 -1.42
N ARG A 331 -8.08 11.20 -0.97
CA ARG A 331 -7.89 11.42 0.46
C ARG A 331 -9.18 12.10 0.90
N ARG A 332 -10.18 11.30 1.25
CA ARG A 332 -10.91 11.66 2.47
C ARG A 332 -9.80 11.86 3.49
N GLU A 333 -9.71 13.06 4.04
CA GLU A 333 -8.72 13.51 5.00
C GLU A 333 -8.67 12.55 6.19
N THR A 334 -8.01 11.40 6.04
CA THR A 334 -7.59 10.58 7.16
C THR A 334 -6.26 11.15 7.56
N THR A 335 -6.29 12.08 8.51
CA THR A 335 -5.15 12.32 9.38
C THR A 335 -4.72 10.94 9.89
N PHE A 336 -3.54 10.48 9.48
CA PHE A 336 -3.03 9.18 9.87
C PHE A 336 -2.77 9.24 11.38
N ALA A 337 -3.73 8.75 12.16
CA ALA A 337 -3.58 8.61 13.59
C ALA A 337 -3.95 7.17 13.93
N LEU A 338 -3.02 6.44 14.54
CA LEU A 338 -3.36 5.18 15.17
C LEU A 338 -4.02 5.51 16.50
N ALA A 339 -5.34 5.40 16.54
CA ALA A 339 -6.10 5.45 17.78
C ALA A 339 -6.45 4.02 18.21
N VAL A 340 -5.94 3.61 19.36
CA VAL A 340 -6.32 2.37 20.04
C VAL A 340 -7.08 2.73 21.30
N ILE A 341 -8.32 2.26 21.41
CA ILE A 341 -9.11 2.34 22.63
C ILE A 341 -9.16 0.95 23.25
N VAL A 342 -8.84 0.87 24.53
CA VAL A 342 -8.85 -0.40 25.26
C VAL A 342 -9.85 -0.30 26.40
N LEU A 343 -10.93 -1.08 26.32
CA LEU A 343 -12.08 -1.03 27.23
C LEU A 343 -12.08 -2.22 28.21
N PRO A 344 -12.43 -2.03 29.49
CA PRO A 344 -12.61 -3.13 30.43
C PRO A 344 -13.85 -3.97 30.05
N PRO A 345 -13.97 -5.21 30.57
CA PRO A 345 -14.96 -6.19 30.09
C PRO A 345 -16.42 -5.81 30.35
N HIS A 346 -16.68 -4.80 31.20
CA HIS A 346 -18.03 -4.37 31.58
C HIS A 346 -18.61 -3.29 30.64
N VAL A 347 -17.84 -2.76 29.69
CA VAL A 347 -18.36 -1.79 28.72
C VAL A 347 -19.04 -2.55 27.57
N ARG A 348 -20.36 -2.73 27.67
CA ARG A 348 -21.20 -3.08 26.52
C ARG A 348 -21.36 -1.84 25.64
N LYS A 349 -21.37 -2.05 24.32
CA LYS A 349 -21.62 -1.02 23.29
C LYS A 349 -22.74 -0.07 23.73
N ALA A 350 -22.42 1.22 23.78
CA ALA A 350 -23.42 2.29 23.70
C ALA A 350 -23.71 2.56 22.22
#